data_AF-A0A7J9QD16-F1
#
_entry.id   AF-A0A7J9QD16-F1
#
_cell.length_a   1.000
_cell.length_b   1.000
_cell.length_c   1.000
_cell.angle_alpha   90.00
_cell.angle_beta   90.00
_cell.angle_gamma   90.00
#
_symmetry.space_group_name_H-M   'P 1'
#
loop_
_entity.id
_entity.type
_entity.pdbx_description
1 polymer ?
#
loop_
_entity_poly.entity_id
_entity_poly.type
_entity_poly.pdbx_seq_one_letter_code
_entity_poly.pdbx_strand_id
1 'polypeptide(L)' 'MSFEKLIRIPNDRIGSLIGKAGNVKSSIEKSCYVTLDIDGDTGEVFIKSTDDVEKMQPFKAIEIVTAIGRGFSP' A
#
# COMPACT_ATOMS: atom_id res chain seq x y z
N MET A 1 1.33 -14.79 12.84
CA MET A 1 0.91 -15.18 11.48
C MET A 1 1.41 -14.11 10.54
N SER A 2 2.08 -14.45 9.45
CA SER A 2 2.44 -13.49 8.41
C SER A 2 1.25 -13.29 7.47
N PHE A 3 0.94 -12.04 7.14
CA PHE A 3 -0.04 -11.68 6.12
C PHE A 3 0.68 -11.10 4.92
N GLU A 4 0.38 -11.62 3.74
CA GLU A 4 0.89 -11.12 2.47
C GLU A 4 -0.25 -11.06 1.45
N LYS A 5 -0.33 -9.95 0.71
CA LYS A 5 -1.32 -9.79 -0.35
C LYS A 5 -0.74 -9.01 -1.53
N LEU A 6 -0.90 -9.58 -2.71
CA LEU A 6 -0.70 -8.87 -3.98
C LEU A 6 -2.04 -8.28 -4.44
N ILE A 7 -2.02 -6.99 -4.78
CA ILE A 7 -3.12 -6.30 -5.46
C ILE A 7 -2.56 -5.49 -6.64
N ARG A 8 -3.42 -5.18 -7.61
CA ARG A 8 -3.03 -4.39 -8.78
C ARG A 8 -3.84 -3.10 -8.84
N ILE A 9 -3.15 -2.00 -9.11
CA ILE A 9 -3.76 -0.68 -9.34
C ILE A 9 -3.51 -0.22 -10.80
N PRO A 10 -4.32 0.70 -11.33
CA PRO A 10 -4.04 1.32 -12.62
C PRO A 10 -2.67 2.03 -12.64
N ASN A 11 -1.94 1.92 -13.74
CA ASN A 11 -0.56 2.44 -13.86
C ASN A 11 -0.48 3.96 -13.65
N ASP A 12 -1.49 4.70 -14.09
CA ASP A 12 -1.61 6.16 -13.91
C ASP A 12 -1.81 6.55 -12.42
N ARG A 13 -2.18 5.61 -11.55
CA ARG A 13 -2.39 5.83 -10.12
C ARG A 13 -1.17 5.46 -9.27
N ILE A 14 -0.15 4.81 -9.84
CA ILE A 14 1.08 4.45 -9.13
C ILE A 14 1.73 5.68 -8.50
N GLY A 15 1.86 6.77 -9.27
CA GLY A 15 2.45 8.02 -8.76
C GLY A 15 1.65 8.62 -7.60
N SER A 16 0.32 8.47 -7.59
CA SER A 16 -0.53 8.91 -6.48
C SER A 16 -0.33 8.05 -5.23
N LEU A 17 -0.15 6.74 -5.39
CA LEU A 17 0.12 5.82 -4.28
C LEU A 17 1.51 6.04 -3.67
N ILE A 18 2.53 6.29 -4.49
CA ILE A 18 3.89 6.57 -4.01
C ILE A 18 3.90 7.95 -3.31
N GLY A 19 3.28 8.95 -3.95
CA GLY A 19 3.29 10.33 -3.49
C GLY A 19 4.64 11.01 -3.69
N LYS A 20 4.69 12.32 -3.43
CA LYS A 20 5.92 13.11 -3.61
C LYS A 20 7.01 12.59 -2.66
N ALA A 21 8.15 12.19 -3.22
CA ALA A 21 9.26 11.59 -2.47
C ALA A 21 8.86 10.38 -1.60
N GLY A 22 7.82 9.63 -2.00
CA GLY A 22 7.38 8.44 -1.26
C GLY A 22 6.52 8.74 -0.02
N ASN A 23 6.07 9.98 0.17
CA ASN A 23 5.38 10.39 1.41
C ASN A 23 4.09 9.59 1.69
N VAL A 24 3.28 9.30 0.68
CA VAL A 24 2.02 8.55 0.81
C VAL A 24 2.31 7.11 1.17
N LYS A 25 3.21 6.45 0.42
CA LYS A 25 3.70 5.10 0.73
C LYS A 25 4.14 5.00 2.19
N SER A 26 5.06 5.87 2.61
CA SER A 26 5.58 5.85 3.99
C SER A 26 4.51 6.14 5.04
N SER A 27 3.50 6.94 4.71
CA SER A 27 2.40 7.23 5.64
C SER A 27 1.51 6.00 5.84
N ILE A 28 1.22 5.26 4.77
CA ILE A 28 0.44 4.01 4.84
C ILE A 28 1.21 2.94 5.62
N GLU A 29 2.50 2.77 5.31
CA GLU A 29 3.38 1.80 5.99
C GLU A 29 3.44 2.03 7.50
N LYS A 30 3.66 3.29 7.92
CA LYS A 30 3.70 3.67 9.34
C LYS A 30 2.35 3.56 10.04
N SER A 31 1.27 3.98 9.37
CA SER A 31 -0.07 4.01 9.99
C SER A 31 -0.69 2.62 10.11
N CYS A 32 -0.36 1.72 9.17
CA CYS A 32 -0.92 0.37 9.12
C CYS A 32 0.06 -0.71 9.60
N TYR A 33 1.30 -0.35 9.96
CA TYR A 33 2.36 -1.30 10.38
C TYR A 33 2.59 -2.42 9.36
N VAL A 34 2.72 -2.02 8.09
CA VAL A 34 2.94 -2.87 6.93
C VAL A 34 4.11 -2.35 6.11
N THR A 35 4.61 -3.17 5.19
CA THR A 35 5.52 -2.75 4.12
C THR A 35 4.82 -2.85 2.77
N LEU A 36 5.02 -1.85 1.90
CA LEU A 36 4.51 -1.81 0.54
C LEU A 36 5.67 -1.98 -0.45
N ASP A 37 5.60 -2.99 -1.30
CA ASP A 37 6.45 -3.09 -2.50
C ASP A 37 5.61 -2.74 -3.72
N ILE A 38 6.05 -1.78 -4.52
CA ILE A 38 5.26 -1.22 -5.62
C ILE A 38 6.09 -1.33 -6.89
N ASP A 39 5.59 -2.10 -7.84
CA ASP A 39 6.14 -2.18 -9.19
C ASP A 39 5.65 -0.98 -10.01
N GLY A 40 6.60 -0.13 -10.41
CA GLY A 40 6.34 1.10 -11.16
C GLY A 40 5.86 0.89 -12.60
N ASP A 41 6.07 -0.30 -13.16
CA ASP A 41 5.76 -0.63 -14.55
C ASP A 41 4.42 -1.38 -14.67
N THR A 42 4.14 -2.29 -13.72
CA THR A 42 2.97 -3.19 -13.79
C THR A 42 1.78 -2.73 -12.95
N GLY A 43 2.02 -1.85 -11.97
CA GLY A 43 1.03 -1.45 -10.97
C GLY A 43 0.75 -2.51 -9.91
N GLU A 44 1.62 -3.52 -9.80
CA GLU A 44 1.57 -4.53 -8.75
C GLU A 44 2.01 -3.93 -7.41
N VAL A 45 1.21 -4.17 -6.37
CA VAL A 45 1.48 -3.72 -5.01
C VAL A 45 1.43 -4.91 -4.08
N PHE A 46 2.58 -5.27 -3.51
CA PHE A 46 2.68 -6.26 -2.46
C PHE A 46 2.57 -5.59 -1.09
N ILE A 47 1.59 -6.03 -0.31
CA ILE A 47 1.35 -5.58 1.05
C ILE A 47 1.76 -6.72 1.98
N LYS A 48 2.73 -6.48 2.85
CA LYS A 48 3.20 -7.46 3.84
C LYS A 48 3.05 -6.90 5.25
N SER A 49 2.52 -7.69 6.17
CA SER A 49 2.49 -7.34 7.59
C SER A 49 3.89 -7.35 8.19
N THR A 50 4.17 -6.41 9.08
CA THR A 50 5.35 -6.50 9.95
C THR A 50 5.12 -7.55 11.05
N ASP A 51 6.19 -7.94 11.76
CA ASP A 51 6.13 -8.97 12.81
C ASP A 51 5.31 -8.57 14.05
N ASP A 52 4.89 -7.30 14.15
CA ASP A 52 4.04 -6.80 15.23
C ASP A 52 2.55 -7.10 14.97
N VAL A 53 2.14 -8.31 15.35
CA VAL A 53 0.78 -8.84 15.16
C VAL A 53 -0.30 -8.02 15.88
N GLU A 54 0.05 -7.32 16.97
CA GLU A 54 -0.92 -6.52 17.73
C GLU A 54 -1.24 -5.19 17.06
N LYS A 55 -0.29 -4.64 16.29
CA LYS A 55 -0.46 -3.34 15.64
C LYS A 55 -0.78 -3.42 14.15
N MET A 56 -0.47 -4.53 13.49
CA MET A 56 -0.68 -4.66 12.05
C MET A 56 -2.13 -4.41 11.63
N GLN A 57 -2.31 -3.58 10.61
CA GLN A 57 -3.60 -3.29 10.00
C GLN A 57 -3.57 -3.58 8.48
N PRO A 58 -3.24 -4.82 8.05
CA PRO A 58 -3.08 -5.14 6.64
C PRO A 58 -4.35 -4.93 5.81
N PHE A 59 -5.52 -5.23 6.38
CA PHE A 59 -6.81 -5.03 5.69
C PHE A 59 -7.09 -3.55 5.41
N LYS A 60 -6.76 -2.67 6.35
CA LYS A 60 -6.87 -1.22 6.17
C LYS A 60 -5.90 -0.72 5.08
N ALA A 61 -4.68 -1.25 5.04
CA ALA A 61 -3.75 -0.94 3.96
C ALA A 61 -4.31 -1.34 2.59
N ILE A 62 -4.92 -2.53 2.47
CA ILE A 62 -5.58 -2.99 1.23
C ILE A 62 -6.69 -2.02 0.81
N GLU A 63 -7.54 -1.60 1.75
CA GLU A 63 -8.63 -0.66 1.48
C GLU A 63 -8.11 0.69 0.99
N ILE A 64 -7.09 1.24 1.64
CA ILE A 64 -6.47 2.52 1.24
C ILE A 64 -5.86 2.41 -0.16
N VAL A 65 -5.03 1.40 -0.41
CA VAL A 65 -4.38 1.22 -1.72
C VAL A 65 -5.42 1.02 -2.82
N THR A 66 -6.46 0.23 -2.55
CA THR A 66 -7.56 0.01 -3.50
C THR A 66 -8.34 1.30 -3.76
N ALA A 67 -8.59 2.11 -2.72
CA ALA A 67 -9.26 3.41 -2.87
C ALA A 67 -8.43 4.37 -3.72
N ILE A 68 -7.12 4.47 -3.48
CA ILE A 68 -6.21 5.29 -4.30
C ILE A 68 -6.23 4.80 -5.76
N GLY A 69 -6.20 3.49 -5.98
CA GLY A 69 -6.33 2.89 -7.31
C GLY A 69 -7.66 3.18 -7.99
N ARG A 70 -8.74 3.39 -7.24
CA ARG A 70 -10.07 3.78 -7.74
C ARG A 70 -10.23 5.28 -7.97
N GLY A 71 -9.19 6.08 -7.76
CA GLY A 71 -9.20 7.53 -8.02
C GLY A 71 -9.38 8.42 -6.78
N PHE A 72 -9.48 7.85 -5.58
CA PHE A 72 -9.49 8.66 -4.35
C PHE A 72 -8.12 9.31 -4.13
N SER A 73 -8.12 10.55 -3.65
CA SER A 73 -6.87 11.26 -3.34
C SER A 73 -6.28 10.75 -2.02
N PRO A 74 -4.95 10.60 -1.92
CA PRO A 74 -4.27 10.12 -0.71
C PRO A 74 -4.28 11.11 0.46
#